data_AF-A0A553PSV7-F1
#
_entry.id   AF-A0A553PSV7-F1
#
_cell.length_a   1.000
_cell.length_b   1.000
_cell.length_c   1.000
_cell.angle_alpha   90.00
_cell.angle_beta   90.00
_cell.angle_gamma   90.00
#
_symmetry.space_group_name_H-M   'P 1'
#
loop_
_entity.id
_entity.type
_entity.pdbx_description
1 polymer ?
#
loop_
_entity_poly.entity_id
_entity_poly.type
_entity_poly.pdbx_seq_one_letter_code
_entity_poly.pdbx_strand_id
1 'polypeptide(L)'
;LTIVDLEQGLLVPASIQGFSSLQIPPLPRSKLQTQKGDTLIVCMEVTKKCQKWKPSVDEWTPMASLHREHKAGCMSLFSGQPIVIGGRDQAGLHGVVEIFDEQTHEWIIGPTIPVWEHERPLSVIKVNQSTIVVVGGNLRSMNILHKQDMIWHPLANYPMQRWLLVCGLLDTDLILCIGGRDFYNRNQSSAYGLNLA
;
A
#
# COMPACT_ATOMS: atom_id res chain seq x y z
N LEU A 1 20.31 -3.37 -12.88
CA LEU A 1 20.07 -2.70 -11.57
C LEU A 1 21.23 -1.75 -11.38
N THR A 2 21.01 -0.47 -11.05
CA THR A 2 22.11 0.48 -10.82
C THR A 2 22.30 0.59 -9.32
N ILE A 3 23.49 0.27 -8.84
CA ILE A 3 23.83 0.45 -7.42
C ILE A 3 24.44 1.85 -7.31
N VAL A 4 23.95 2.65 -6.36
CA VAL A 4 24.53 3.95 -6.04
C VAL A 4 25.67 3.70 -5.07
N ASP A 5 26.90 4.01 -5.49
CA ASP A 5 28.04 4.10 -4.58
C ASP A 5 27.92 5.44 -3.81
N LEU A 6 27.54 5.35 -2.53
CA LEU A 6 27.29 6.50 -1.67
C LEU A 6 28.57 7.21 -1.20
N GLU A 7 29.75 6.63 -1.40
CA GLU A 7 31.02 7.31 -1.09
C GLU A 7 31.51 8.18 -2.24
N GLN A 8 31.20 7.82 -3.49
CA GLN A 8 31.73 8.50 -4.69
C GLN A 8 30.67 9.17 -5.57
N GLY A 9 29.38 8.97 -5.31
CA GLY A 9 28.28 9.59 -6.07
C GLY A 9 28.18 9.13 -7.53
N LEU A 10 28.77 7.97 -7.86
CA LEU A 10 28.77 7.40 -9.20
C LEU A 10 27.69 6.33 -9.35
N LEU A 11 26.99 6.36 -10.48
CA LEU A 11 26.08 5.31 -10.92
C LEU A 11 26.89 4.21 -11.62
N VAL A 12 27.21 3.14 -10.91
CA VAL A 12 27.88 1.99 -11.52
C VAL A 12 26.82 1.06 -12.11
N PRO A 13 26.87 0.76 -13.43
CA PRO A 13 25.99 -0.24 -14.01
C PRO A 13 26.37 -1.63 -13.45
N ALA A 14 25.53 -2.19 -12.59
CA ALA A 14 25.67 -3.60 -12.20
C ALA A 14 24.97 -4.47 -13.26
N SER A 15 25.76 -5.19 -14.06
CA SER A 15 25.27 -6.32 -14.83
C SER A 15 24.96 -7.45 -13.85
N ILE A 16 23.68 -7.68 -13.64
CA ILE A 16 23.23 -8.84 -12.87
C ILE A 16 23.38 -10.06 -13.80
N GLN A 17 24.52 -10.74 -13.74
CA GLN A 17 24.72 -12.06 -14.35
C GLN A 17 24.42 -13.16 -13.32
N GLY A 18 23.84 -14.28 -13.75
CA GLY A 18 23.62 -15.46 -12.89
C GLY A 18 22.20 -15.63 -12.32
N PHE A 19 21.24 -14.78 -12.69
CA PHE A 19 19.84 -15.00 -12.34
C PHE A 19 19.15 -15.71 -13.51
N SER A 20 18.58 -16.88 -13.26
CA SER A 20 17.63 -17.50 -14.17
C SER A 20 16.43 -16.56 -14.34
N SER A 21 15.98 -16.35 -15.58
CA SER A 21 14.76 -15.58 -15.84
C SER A 21 13.58 -16.25 -15.12
N LEU A 22 13.00 -15.57 -14.14
CA LEU A 22 11.80 -16.01 -13.44
C LEU A 22 10.59 -15.46 -14.20
N GLN A 23 9.83 -16.33 -14.86
CA GLN A 23 8.61 -15.95 -15.56
C GLN A 23 7.41 -16.08 -14.62
N ILE A 24 7.00 -14.98 -13.99
CA ILE A 24 5.78 -14.99 -13.18
C ILE A 24 4.57 -15.09 -14.11
N PRO A 25 3.66 -16.07 -13.93
CA PRO A 25 2.46 -16.18 -14.76
C PRO A 25 1.63 -14.89 -14.72
N PRO A 26 1.07 -14.46 -15.86
CA PRO A 26 0.35 -13.19 -15.96
C PRO A 26 -0.87 -13.18 -15.03
N LEU A 27 -1.02 -12.09 -14.29
CA LEU A 27 -2.16 -11.84 -13.42
C LEU A 27 -3.18 -10.89 -14.07
N PRO A 28 -4.46 -10.98 -13.68
CA PRO A 28 -5.40 -9.89 -13.90
C PRO A 28 -4.95 -8.63 -13.15
N ARG A 29 -5.04 -7.48 -13.83
CA ARG A 29 -4.54 -6.19 -13.34
C ARG A 29 -5.27 -5.77 -12.05
N SER A 30 -4.56 -5.74 -10.93
CA SER A 30 -5.05 -5.20 -9.66
C SER A 30 -3.99 -4.34 -8.99
N LYS A 31 -4.40 -3.28 -8.31
CA LYS A 31 -3.50 -2.47 -7.47
C LYS A 31 -3.31 -3.04 -6.06
N LEU A 32 -4.20 -3.93 -5.63
CA LEU A 32 -4.11 -4.57 -4.32
C LEU A 32 -3.10 -5.71 -4.39
N GLN A 33 -1.84 -5.37 -4.16
CA GLN A 33 -0.74 -6.31 -4.12
C GLN A 33 0.21 -6.00 -2.98
N THR A 34 0.79 -7.04 -2.39
CA THR A 34 1.87 -6.91 -1.41
C THR A 34 2.80 -8.12 -1.48
N GLN A 35 3.97 -8.01 -0.85
CA GLN A 35 4.95 -9.09 -0.77
C GLN A 35 5.22 -9.41 0.70
N LYS A 36 5.09 -10.69 1.05
CA LYS A 36 5.47 -11.24 2.36
C LYS A 36 6.59 -12.26 2.17
N GLY A 37 7.82 -11.88 2.54
CA GLY A 37 8.99 -12.71 2.30
C GLY A 37 9.18 -12.94 0.79
N ASP A 38 9.21 -14.19 0.36
CA ASP A 38 9.26 -14.59 -1.06
C ASP A 38 7.87 -14.72 -1.71
N THR A 39 6.80 -14.50 -0.96
CA THR A 39 5.43 -14.72 -1.41
C THR A 39 4.81 -13.41 -1.90
N LEU A 40 4.36 -13.39 -3.16
CA LEU A 40 3.52 -12.32 -3.69
C LEU A 40 2.07 -12.62 -3.38
N ILE A 41 1.31 -11.60 -2.98
CA ILE A 41 -0.11 -11.71 -2.67
C ILE A 41 -0.83 -10.64 -3.46
N VAL A 42 -1.89 -11.04 -4.19
CA VAL A 42 -2.71 -10.15 -4.99
C VAL A 42 -4.17 -10.42 -4.70
N CYS A 43 -4.95 -9.36 -4.51
CA CYS A 43 -6.40 -9.44 -4.37
C CYS A 43 -7.07 -8.65 -5.48
N MET A 44 -8.18 -9.15 -5.99
CA MET A 44 -8.93 -8.48 -7.05
C MET A 44 -9.89 -7.45 -6.46
N GLU A 45 -9.73 -6.20 -6.89
CA GLU A 45 -10.52 -5.06 -6.40
C GLU A 45 -12.04 -5.24 -6.51
N VAL A 46 -12.52 -6.00 -7.51
CA VAL A 46 -13.96 -6.19 -7.80
C VAL A 46 -14.43 -7.62 -7.51
N THR A 47 -13.69 -8.64 -7.92
CA THR A 47 -14.13 -10.03 -7.71
C THR A 47 -13.79 -10.56 -6.31
N LYS A 48 -13.05 -9.79 -5.51
CA LYS A 48 -12.63 -10.10 -4.14
C LYS A 48 -11.68 -11.30 -4.00
N LYS A 49 -11.47 -12.04 -5.09
CA LYS A 49 -10.58 -13.20 -5.14
C LYS A 49 -9.15 -12.78 -4.81
N CYS A 50 -8.52 -13.50 -3.90
CA CYS A 50 -7.12 -13.34 -3.58
C CYS A 50 -6.33 -14.57 -4.01
N GLN A 51 -5.10 -14.34 -4.46
CA GLN A 51 -4.17 -15.37 -4.85
C GLN A 51 -2.78 -15.04 -4.29
N LYS A 52 -1.99 -16.08 -4.04
CA LYS A 52 -0.58 -15.94 -3.69
C LYS A 52 0.29 -16.74 -4.64
N TRP A 53 1.47 -16.22 -4.93
CA TRP A 53 2.47 -16.90 -5.74
C TRP A 53 3.77 -17.04 -4.95
N LYS A 54 4.41 -18.19 -5.09
CA LYS A 54 5.69 -18.52 -4.46
C LYS A 54 6.67 -19.00 -5.53
N PRO A 55 7.93 -18.55 -5.52
CA PRO A 55 8.95 -19.00 -6.46
C PRO A 55 9.19 -20.51 -6.44
N SER A 56 9.03 -21.16 -5.28
CA SER A 56 9.31 -22.59 -5.12
C SER A 56 8.32 -23.51 -5.86
N VAL A 57 7.11 -23.02 -6.14
CA VAL A 57 6.05 -23.76 -6.84
C VAL A 57 5.78 -23.17 -8.22
N ASP A 58 6.14 -21.90 -8.42
CA ASP A 58 5.92 -21.12 -9.64
C ASP A 58 4.44 -21.06 -10.10
N GLU A 59 3.52 -21.11 -9.14
CA GLU A 59 2.09 -21.13 -9.41
C GLU A 59 1.32 -20.17 -8.49
N TRP A 60 0.25 -19.58 -9.04
CA TRP A 60 -0.72 -18.82 -8.27
C TRP A 60 -1.69 -19.77 -7.56
N THR A 61 -1.66 -19.78 -6.24
CA THR A 61 -2.57 -20.58 -5.40
C THR A 61 -3.67 -19.68 -4.80
N PRO A 62 -4.91 -20.16 -4.70
CA PRO A 62 -6.01 -19.37 -4.14
C PRO A 62 -5.82 -19.09 -2.65
N MET A 63 -6.34 -17.96 -2.20
CA MET A 63 -6.52 -17.58 -0.78
C MET A 63 -8.01 -17.30 -0.52
N ALA A 64 -8.38 -17.15 0.76
CA ALA A 64 -9.70 -16.63 1.11
C ALA A 64 -9.95 -15.29 0.39
N SER A 65 -11.20 -15.09 -0.04
CA SER A 65 -11.61 -13.87 -0.72
C SER A 65 -11.92 -12.77 0.31
N LEU A 66 -11.76 -11.51 -0.11
CA LEU A 66 -12.18 -10.35 0.68
C LEU A 66 -13.70 -10.36 0.92
N HIS A 67 -14.13 -9.73 2.00
CA HIS A 67 -15.54 -9.52 2.32
C HIS A 67 -16.15 -8.48 1.40
N ARG A 68 -15.43 -7.39 1.14
CA ARG A 68 -15.86 -6.27 0.31
C ARG A 68 -15.04 -6.11 -0.96
N GLU A 69 -15.61 -5.40 -1.92
CA GLU A 69 -14.86 -4.86 -3.05
C GLU A 69 -14.03 -3.67 -2.55
N HIS A 70 -12.78 -3.57 -2.98
CA HIS A 70 -11.84 -2.53 -2.55
C HIS A 70 -11.32 -1.75 -3.76
N LYS A 71 -12.22 -1.30 -4.64
CA LYS A 71 -11.84 -0.55 -5.85
C LYS A 71 -11.12 0.75 -5.48
N ALA A 72 -9.92 0.93 -6.02
CA ALA A 72 -8.99 2.00 -5.66
C ALA A 72 -8.66 2.04 -4.15
N GLY A 73 -8.73 0.90 -3.47
CA GLY A 73 -8.17 0.70 -2.13
C GLY A 73 -6.66 0.52 -2.18
N CYS A 74 -6.06 0.26 -1.02
CA CYS A 74 -4.62 0.02 -0.89
C CYS A 74 -4.35 -1.28 -0.14
N MET A 75 -3.21 -1.92 -0.40
CA MET A 75 -2.78 -3.15 0.26
C MET A 75 -1.34 -3.05 0.77
N SER A 76 -1.07 -3.59 1.95
CA SER A 76 0.26 -3.61 2.56
C SER A 76 0.46 -4.81 3.49
N LEU A 77 1.54 -4.78 4.27
CA LEU A 77 1.72 -5.62 5.44
C LEU A 77 1.64 -4.80 6.72
N PHE A 78 0.86 -5.31 7.68
CA PHE A 78 0.77 -4.80 9.04
C PHE A 78 0.99 -5.96 10.00
N SER A 79 1.99 -5.85 10.88
CA SER A 79 2.42 -6.95 11.77
C SER A 79 2.77 -8.25 11.04
N GLY A 80 3.26 -8.14 9.80
CA GLY A 80 3.55 -9.29 8.94
C GLY A 80 2.33 -9.92 8.27
N GLN A 81 1.12 -9.41 8.53
CA GLN A 81 -0.13 -9.87 7.94
C GLN A 81 -0.55 -8.95 6.78
N PRO A 82 -1.06 -9.52 5.67
CA PRO A 82 -1.71 -8.74 4.63
C PRO A 82 -2.86 -7.89 5.18
N ILE A 83 -2.88 -6.61 4.78
CA ILE A 83 -3.94 -5.67 5.14
C ILE A 83 -4.44 -4.94 3.89
N VAL A 84 -5.76 -4.88 3.71
CA VAL A 84 -6.44 -4.12 2.65
C VAL A 84 -7.27 -3.02 3.27
N ILE A 85 -7.14 -1.80 2.75
CA ILE A 85 -7.68 -0.59 3.39
C ILE A 85 -8.50 0.22 2.40
N GLY A 86 -9.76 0.44 2.77
CA GLY A 86 -10.71 1.35 2.13
C GLY A 86 -10.91 1.09 0.64
N GLY A 87 -11.53 2.04 -0.04
CA GLY A 87 -11.82 1.94 -1.47
C GLY A 87 -13.29 2.20 -1.74
N ARG A 88 -13.80 1.54 -2.77
CA ARG A 88 -15.17 1.70 -3.24
C ARG A 88 -15.78 0.36 -3.59
N ASP A 89 -17.04 0.20 -3.20
CA ASP A 89 -17.93 -0.84 -3.69
C ASP A 89 -19.23 -0.22 -4.23
N GLN A 90 -20.27 -1.05 -4.39
CA GLN A 90 -21.58 -0.63 -4.88
C GLN A 90 -22.28 0.39 -3.96
N ALA A 91 -22.03 0.35 -2.65
CA ALA A 91 -22.61 1.26 -1.68
C ALA A 91 -21.90 2.62 -1.66
N GLY A 92 -20.67 2.69 -2.15
CA GLY A 92 -19.91 3.93 -2.28
C GLY A 92 -18.52 3.82 -1.67
N LEU A 93 -17.98 4.96 -1.25
CA LEU A 93 -16.66 5.01 -0.60
C LEU A 93 -16.77 4.48 0.83
N HIS A 94 -15.75 3.75 1.26
CA HIS A 94 -15.71 3.22 2.62
C HIS A 94 -14.29 3.14 3.16
N GLY A 95 -14.20 3.10 4.49
CA GLY A 95 -12.96 2.95 5.24
C GLY A 95 -12.72 1.56 5.78
N VAL A 96 -13.50 0.56 5.35
CA VAL A 96 -13.33 -0.81 5.85
C VAL A 96 -11.90 -1.28 5.66
N VAL A 97 -11.39 -1.92 6.70
CA VAL A 97 -10.07 -2.55 6.73
C VAL A 97 -10.28 -4.05 6.87
N GLU A 98 -9.60 -4.82 6.04
CA GLU A 98 -9.55 -6.27 6.13
C GLU A 98 -8.12 -6.71 6.38
N ILE A 99 -7.89 -7.54 7.40
CA ILE A 99 -6.58 -8.09 7.76
C ILE A 99 -6.64 -9.60 7.59
N PHE A 100 -5.67 -10.21 6.91
CA PHE A 100 -5.64 -11.65 6.76
C PHE A 100 -5.15 -12.31 8.05
N ASP A 101 -6.00 -13.11 8.66
CA ASP A 101 -5.66 -13.92 9.83
C ASP A 101 -5.06 -15.26 9.38
N GLU A 102 -3.84 -15.52 9.82
CA GLU A 102 -3.09 -16.71 9.45
C GLU A 102 -3.50 -17.94 10.25
N GLN A 103 -4.19 -17.77 11.38
CA GLN A 103 -4.69 -18.89 12.18
C GLN A 103 -5.96 -19.49 11.57
N THR A 104 -6.89 -18.62 11.17
CA THR A 104 -8.16 -19.03 10.54
C THR A 104 -8.06 -19.16 9.02
N HIS A 105 -7.03 -18.59 8.41
CA HIS A 105 -6.88 -18.46 6.96
C HIS A 105 -8.00 -17.66 6.29
N GLU A 106 -8.61 -16.74 7.03
CA GLU A 106 -9.67 -15.86 6.56
C GLU A 106 -9.26 -14.39 6.65
N TRP A 107 -9.94 -13.54 5.88
CA TRP A 107 -9.86 -12.10 6.11
C TRP A 107 -10.75 -11.74 7.30
N ILE A 108 -10.28 -10.91 8.21
CA ILE A 108 -11.08 -10.41 9.34
C ILE A 108 -11.23 -8.90 9.23
N ILE A 109 -12.37 -8.39 9.68
CA ILE A 109 -12.61 -6.94 9.71
C ILE A 109 -11.74 -6.32 10.81
N GLY A 110 -10.86 -5.41 10.40
CA GLY A 110 -10.02 -4.61 11.29
C GLY A 110 -10.66 -3.26 11.66
N PRO A 111 -9.89 -2.38 12.33
CA PRO A 111 -10.36 -1.04 12.66
C PRO A 111 -10.61 -0.25 11.39
N THR A 112 -11.83 0.24 11.23
CA THR A 112 -12.23 1.03 10.07
C THR A 112 -11.60 2.43 10.14
N ILE A 113 -10.98 2.89 9.05
CA ILE A 113 -10.51 4.27 8.96
C ILE A 113 -11.73 5.20 8.80
N PRO A 114 -11.83 6.32 9.54
CA PRO A 114 -12.91 7.28 9.34
C PRO A 114 -12.80 7.86 7.92
N VAL A 115 -13.70 7.43 7.02
CA VAL A 115 -13.77 8.01 5.68
C VAL A 115 -14.65 9.24 5.75
N TRP A 116 -14.00 10.39 5.65
CA TRP A 116 -14.65 11.63 5.29
C TRP A 116 -15.32 11.43 3.93
N GLU A 117 -16.55 11.90 3.77
CA GLU A 117 -17.53 11.48 2.75
C GLU A 117 -17.04 11.52 1.27
N HIS A 118 -15.84 12.04 0.99
CA HIS A 118 -15.24 12.10 -0.34
C HIS A 118 -13.76 11.64 -0.41
N GLU A 119 -13.23 10.97 0.61
CA GLU A 119 -11.84 10.51 0.63
C GLU A 119 -11.66 9.07 0.16
N ARG A 120 -10.59 8.87 -0.63
CA ARG A 120 -10.07 7.55 -0.99
C ARG A 120 -8.66 7.43 -0.45
N PRO A 121 -8.28 6.28 0.12
CA PRO A 121 -6.88 6.02 0.39
C PRO A 121 -6.11 6.05 -0.94
N LEU A 122 -5.02 6.80 -0.99
CA LEU A 122 -4.15 6.89 -2.16
C LEU A 122 -2.93 5.98 -2.03
N SER A 123 -2.38 5.90 -0.81
CA SER A 123 -1.21 5.09 -0.52
C SER A 123 -1.25 4.60 0.92
N VAL A 124 -0.63 3.45 1.13
CA VAL A 124 -0.37 2.86 2.43
C VAL A 124 1.13 2.68 2.57
N ILE A 125 1.71 3.26 3.62
CA ILE A 125 3.13 3.26 3.89
C ILE A 125 3.35 2.39 5.11
N LYS A 126 4.15 1.35 4.97
CA LYS A 126 4.64 0.58 6.11
C LYS A 126 5.79 1.35 6.74
N VAL A 127 5.58 1.85 7.96
CA VAL A 127 6.62 2.57 8.73
C VAL A 127 7.56 1.54 9.38
N ASN A 128 6.99 0.56 10.06
CA ASN A 128 7.73 -0.53 10.68
C ASN A 128 6.88 -1.81 10.73
N GLN A 129 7.25 -2.79 11.56
CA GLN A 129 6.47 -4.03 11.67
C GLN A 129 5.06 -3.80 12.24
N SER A 130 4.88 -2.86 13.16
CA SER A 130 3.65 -2.64 13.93
C SER A 130 2.91 -1.35 13.58
N THR A 131 3.39 -0.59 12.60
CA THR A 131 2.87 0.75 12.27
C THR A 131 2.75 0.94 10.77
N ILE A 132 1.59 1.43 10.35
CA ILE A 132 1.32 1.86 8.97
C ILE A 132 0.72 3.26 8.96
N VAL A 133 0.96 4.00 7.89
CA VAL A 133 0.34 5.29 7.60
C VAL A 133 -0.45 5.20 6.31
N VAL A 134 -1.67 5.72 6.31
CA VAL A 134 -2.51 5.83 5.12
C VAL A 134 -2.62 7.30 4.75
N VAL A 135 -2.35 7.60 3.48
CA VAL A 135 -2.45 8.94 2.92
C VAL A 135 -3.67 9.01 2.02
N GLY A 136 -4.59 9.92 2.32
CA GLY A 136 -5.81 10.19 1.55
C GLY A 136 -5.60 11.23 0.44
N GLY A 137 -6.58 11.36 -0.45
CA GLY A 137 -6.46 12.15 -1.69
C GLY A 137 -7.44 13.29 -1.91
N ASN A 138 -8.34 13.57 -0.96
CA ASN A 138 -9.28 14.69 -1.12
C ASN A 138 -9.09 15.74 -0.03
N LEU A 139 -8.98 15.36 1.25
CA LEU A 139 -8.90 16.34 2.34
C LEU A 139 -7.53 16.44 2.99
N ARG A 140 -6.50 15.90 2.31
CA ARG A 140 -5.12 15.93 2.77
C ARG A 140 -4.87 15.11 4.03
N SER A 141 -5.79 14.18 4.32
CA SER A 141 -5.77 13.40 5.53
C SER A 141 -4.64 12.39 5.51
N MET A 142 -4.03 12.24 6.67
CA MET A 142 -3.09 11.17 6.95
C MET A 142 -3.54 10.53 8.25
N ASN A 143 -3.60 9.21 8.29
CA ASN A 143 -3.95 8.48 9.50
C ASN A 143 -2.90 7.41 9.75
N ILE A 144 -2.53 7.25 11.01
CA ILE A 144 -1.57 6.24 11.47
C ILE A 144 -2.32 5.17 12.25
N LEU A 145 -1.94 3.92 12.03
CA LEU A 145 -2.44 2.78 12.79
C LEU A 145 -1.27 2.11 13.50
N HIS A 146 -1.41 1.95 14.81
CA HIS A 146 -0.49 1.18 15.64
C HIS A 146 -1.12 -0.17 16.02
N LYS A 147 -0.28 -1.22 16.08
CA LYS A 147 -0.73 -2.55 16.54
C LYS A 147 -1.22 -2.55 17.99
N GLN A 148 -0.66 -1.69 18.82
CA GLN A 148 -0.85 -1.74 20.27
C GLN A 148 -2.29 -1.41 20.67
N ASP A 149 -2.91 -0.43 20.03
CA ASP A 149 -4.27 0.02 20.30
C ASP A 149 -5.27 -0.39 19.22
N MET A 150 -4.79 -0.73 18.01
CA MET A 150 -5.65 -0.99 16.86
C MET A 150 -6.62 0.17 16.58
N ILE A 151 -6.17 1.41 16.80
CA ILE A 151 -6.96 2.62 16.57
C ILE A 151 -6.26 3.50 15.52
N TRP A 152 -7.07 4.07 14.62
CA TRP A 152 -6.58 5.07 13.67
C TRP A 152 -6.45 6.42 14.36
N HIS A 153 -5.25 6.98 14.38
CA HIS A 153 -5.01 8.34 14.85
C HIS A 153 -4.79 9.29 13.67
N PRO A 154 -5.43 10.47 13.66
CA PRO A 154 -5.18 11.46 12.63
C PRO A 154 -3.78 12.06 12.80
N LEU A 155 -3.08 12.23 11.68
CA LEU A 155 -1.84 13.00 11.57
C LEU A 155 -2.14 14.38 11.00
N ALA A 156 -1.15 15.29 11.08
CA ALA A 156 -1.27 16.61 10.48
C ALA A 156 -1.58 16.53 8.98
N ASN A 157 -2.51 17.34 8.50
CA ASN A 157 -2.84 17.39 7.08
C ASN A 157 -1.69 17.97 6.25
N TYR A 158 -1.41 17.40 5.08
CA TYR A 158 -0.45 17.99 4.15
C TYR A 158 -1.02 19.28 3.49
N PRO A 159 -0.20 20.22 3.00
CA PRO A 159 -0.66 21.60 2.74
C PRO A 159 -1.58 21.78 1.53
N MET A 160 -1.58 20.87 0.54
CA MET A 160 -2.42 21.00 -0.66
C MET A 160 -3.12 19.70 -1.01
N GLN A 161 -4.40 19.78 -1.39
CA GLN A 161 -5.16 18.65 -1.91
C GLN A 161 -4.53 18.12 -3.21
N ARG A 162 -4.31 16.81 -3.27
CA ARG A 162 -3.74 16.16 -4.45
C ARG A 162 -4.30 14.76 -4.64
N TRP A 163 -4.44 14.37 -5.90
CA TRP A 163 -4.70 12.99 -6.30
C TRP A 163 -3.45 12.35 -6.88
N LEU A 164 -3.37 11.02 -6.77
CA LEU A 164 -2.28 10.23 -7.37
C LEU A 164 -0.88 10.62 -6.88
N LEU A 165 -0.74 11.07 -5.62
CA LEU A 165 0.60 11.20 -5.03
C LEU A 165 1.21 9.81 -4.89
N VAL A 166 2.52 9.75 -5.09
CA VAL A 166 3.32 8.59 -4.69
C VAL A 166 3.97 8.95 -3.37
N CYS A 167 3.66 8.18 -2.33
CA CYS A 167 4.24 8.34 -1.00
C CYS A 167 5.03 7.10 -0.62
N GLY A 168 6.20 7.29 -0.03
CA GLY A 168 7.06 6.22 0.45
C GLY A 168 7.81 6.64 1.70
N LEU A 169 8.25 5.65 2.48
CA LEU A 169 9.13 5.84 3.61
C LEU A 169 10.57 6.06 3.09
N LEU A 170 11.18 7.20 3.42
CA LEU A 170 12.55 7.54 3.00
C LEU A 170 13.58 7.15 4.07
N ASP A 171 13.23 7.27 5.35
CA ASP A 171 14.04 6.89 6.51
C ASP A 171 13.10 6.34 7.61
N THR A 172 13.58 6.07 8.82
CA THR A 172 12.80 5.52 9.94
C THR A 172 11.48 6.27 10.21
N ASP A 173 11.52 7.61 10.17
CA ASP A 173 10.39 8.46 10.55
C ASP A 173 9.96 9.47 9.46
N LEU A 174 10.59 9.44 8.28
CA LEU A 174 10.32 10.41 7.22
C LEU A 174 9.53 9.80 6.06
N ILE A 175 8.28 10.24 5.88
CA ILE A 175 7.46 9.92 4.71
C ILE A 175 7.63 11.02 3.66
N LEU A 176 8.03 10.64 2.44
CA LEU A 176 8.13 11.53 1.30
C LEU A 176 7.01 11.26 0.30
N CYS A 177 6.20 12.27 0.02
CA CYS A 177 5.15 12.25 -1.00
C CYS A 177 5.53 13.15 -2.17
N ILE A 178 5.62 12.60 -3.37
CA ILE A 178 6.06 13.31 -4.58
C ILE A 178 4.93 13.40 -5.61
N GLY A 179 4.81 14.58 -6.21
CA GLY A 179 3.98 14.81 -7.38
C GLY A 179 2.48 14.77 -7.09
N GLY A 180 1.73 14.16 -8.00
CA GLY A 180 0.27 14.16 -8.02
C GLY A 180 -0.33 15.28 -8.86
N ARG A 181 -1.66 15.34 -8.85
CA ARG A 181 -2.48 16.32 -9.58
C ARG A 181 -3.31 17.13 -8.62
N ASP A 182 -3.42 18.44 -8.86
CA ASP A 182 -4.31 19.34 -8.16
C ASP A 182 -5.63 19.54 -8.92
N PHE A 183 -6.54 20.33 -8.35
CA PHE A 183 -7.84 20.67 -8.94
C PHE A 183 -7.73 21.37 -10.30
N TYR A 184 -6.59 21.99 -10.60
CA TYR A 184 -6.29 22.64 -11.87
C TYR A 184 -5.63 21.68 -12.87
N ASN A 185 -5.58 20.39 -12.53
CA ASN A 185 -5.03 19.30 -13.33
C ASN A 185 -3.58 19.53 -13.76
N ARG A 186 -2.83 20.34 -13.00
CA ARG A 186 -1.41 20.57 -13.24
C ARG A 186 -0.64 19.44 -12.58
N ASN A 187 0.18 18.74 -13.37
CA ASN A 187 1.17 17.82 -12.82
C ASN A 187 2.13 18.63 -11.97
N GLN A 188 2.22 18.29 -10.69
CA GLN A 188 3.09 19.00 -9.77
C GLN A 188 4.45 18.31 -9.71
N SER A 189 5.54 19.09 -9.70
CA SER A 189 6.91 18.61 -9.47
C SER A 189 7.36 18.72 -8.02
N SER A 190 6.47 19.19 -7.13
CA SER A 190 6.78 19.42 -5.72
C SER A 190 6.58 18.16 -4.87
N ALA A 191 7.42 18.06 -3.84
CA ALA A 191 7.41 16.98 -2.85
C ALA A 191 7.11 17.51 -1.44
N TYR A 192 6.55 16.66 -0.59
CA TYR A 192 6.27 16.93 0.82
C TYR A 192 6.88 15.85 1.69
N GLY A 193 7.67 16.27 2.69
CA GLY A 193 8.16 15.41 3.75
C GLY A 193 7.27 15.53 4.99
N LEU A 194 6.88 14.41 5.57
CA LEU A 194 6.26 14.33 6.88
C LEU A 194 7.21 13.59 7.82
N ASN A 195 7.61 14.26 8.90
CA ASN A 195 8.36 13.64 9.98
C ASN A 195 7.37 13.08 11.02
N LEU A 196 7.55 11.82 11.42
CA LEU A 196 6.74 11.11 12.40
C LEU A 196 7.30 11.21 13.84
N ALA A 197 8.46 11.85 14.02
CA ALA A 197 9.08 12.11 15.32
C ALA A 197 8.40 13.23 16.11
#